data_AF-A0A917ZTF5-F1
#
_entry.id   AF-A0A917ZTF5-F1
#
_cell.length_a   1.000
_cell.length_b   1.000
_cell.length_c   1.000
_cell.angle_alpha   90.00
_cell.angle_beta   90.00
_cell.angle_gamma   90.00
#
_symmetry.space_group_name_H-M   'P 1'
#
loop_
_entity.id
_entity.type
_entity.pdbx_description
1 polymer ?
#
loop_
_entity_poly.entity_id
_entity_poly.type
_entity_poly.pdbx_seq_one_letter_code
_entity_poly.pdbx_strand_id
1 'polypeptide(L)' 'MVASGAVRPDPLITETIGLDEVPAALVAMGTEAGCGVTVIEPHRS' A
#
# COMPACT_ATOMS: atom_id res chain seq x y z
N MET A 1 -1.08 18.53 8.74
CA MET A 1 -1.61 17.23 9.22
C MET A 1 -0.53 16.16 9.29
N VAL A 2 0.10 15.78 8.18
CA VAL A 2 1.24 14.83 8.21
C VAL A 2 2.47 15.46 8.87
N ALA A 3 2.93 16.62 8.39
CA ALA A 3 4.07 17.34 8.98
C ALA A 3 3.83 17.77 10.44
N SER A 4 2.56 18.02 10.80
CA SER A 4 2.16 18.33 12.19
C SER A 4 1.96 17.08 13.06
N GLY A 5 2.10 15.88 12.47
CA GLY A 5 1.98 14.60 13.14
C GLY A 5 0.57 14.12 13.51
N ALA A 6 -0.46 14.86 13.10
CA ALA A 6 -1.85 14.47 13.29
C ALA A 6 -2.28 13.30 12.40
N VAL A 7 -1.55 13.05 11.30
CA VAL A 7 -1.69 11.86 10.47
C VAL A 7 -0.37 11.10 10.52
N ARG A 8 -0.43 9.82 10.86
CA ARG A 8 0.69 8.88 10.85
C ARG A 8 0.44 7.88 9.71
N PRO A 9 1.17 7.98 8.59
CA PRO A 9 0.97 7.07 7.46
C PRO A 9 1.53 5.67 7.74
N ASP A 10 2.62 5.56 8.49
CA ASP A 10 3.34 4.30 8.71
C ASP A 10 2.44 3.17 9.25
N PRO A 11 1.56 3.40 10.25
CA PRO A 11 0.67 2.34 10.75
C PRO A 11 -0.45 1.94 9.79
N LEU A 12 -0.70 2.74 8.74
CA LEU A 12 -1.69 2.42 7.71
C LEU A 12 -1.10 1.54 6.61
N ILE A 13 0.23 1.52 6.47
CA ILE A 13 0.91 0.70 5.46
C ILE A 13 0.88 -0.75 5.92
N THR A 14 0.13 -1.58 5.21
CA THR A 14 -0.01 -3.01 5.49
C THR A 14 0.85 -3.86 4.56
N GLU A 15 1.21 -3.32 3.40
CA GLU A 15 1.96 -4.02 2.38
C GLU A 15 2.78 -3.03 1.54
N THR A 16 3.98 -3.44 1.13
CA THR A 16 4.83 -2.72 0.18
C THR A 16 5.24 -3.68 -0.92
N ILE A 17 4.89 -3.35 -2.16
CA ILE A 17 5.10 -4.20 -3.34
C ILE A 17 5.98 -3.52 -4.40
N GLY A 18 6.63 -4.32 -5.23
CA GLY A 18 7.28 -3.88 -6.45
C GLY A 18 6.28 -3.56 -7.56
N LEU A 19 6.76 -2.95 -8.66
CA LEU A 19 5.88 -2.58 -9.78
C LEU A 19 5.28 -3.79 -10.49
N ASP A 20 6.02 -4.90 -10.56
CA ASP A 20 5.61 -6.13 -11.26
C ASP A 20 4.47 -6.88 -10.54
N GLU A 21 4.30 -6.62 -9.24
CA GLU A 21 3.29 -7.26 -8.39
C GLU A 21 1.92 -6.54 -8.44
N VAL A 22 1.88 -5.32 -8.99
CA VAL A 22 0.68 -4.46 -9.03
C VAL A 22 -0.55 -5.14 -9.65
N PRO A 23 -0.46 -5.84 -10.81
CA PRO A 23 -1.63 -6.47 -11.39
C PRO A 23 -2.27 -7.52 -10.48
N ALA A 24 -1.45 -8.31 -9.78
CA ALA A 24 -1.94 -9.34 -8.86
C ALA A 24 -2.59 -8.70 -7.62
N ALA A 25 -1.97 -7.67 -7.06
CA ALA A 25 -2.50 -6.94 -5.90
C ALA A 25 -3.87 -6.30 -6.20
N LEU A 26 -4.04 -5.69 -7.39
CA LEU A 26 -5.31 -5.08 -7.79
C LEU A 26 -6.44 -6.10 -7.95
N VAL A 27 -6.14 -7.29 -8.48
CA VAL A 27 -7.12 -8.39 -8.54
C VAL A 27 -7.52 -8.83 -7.14
N ALA A 28 -6.55 -9.00 -6.23
CA ALA A 28 -6.80 -9.40 -4.85
C ALA A 28 -7.69 -8.41 -4.08
N MET A 29 -7.48 -7.10 -4.26
CA MET A 29 -8.33 -6.07 -3.65
C MET A 29 -9.80 -6.14 -4.09
N GLY A 30 -10.04 -6.59 -5.32
CA GLY A 30 -11.39 -6.80 -5.85
C GLY A 30 -12.11 -8.02 -5.27
N THR A 31 -11.37 -8.95 -4.66
CA THR A 31 -11.90 -10.21 -4.11
C THR A 31 -11.91 -10.24 -2.58
N GLU A 32 -10.90 -9.65 -1.94
CA GLU A 32 -10.76 -9.54 -0.49
C GLU A 32 -10.33 -8.11 -0.13
N ALA A 33 -11.29 -7.28 0.28
CA ALA A 33 -10.99 -5.92 0.71
C ALA A 33 -10.51 -5.93 2.17
N GLY A 34 -9.19 -6.00 2.37
CA GLY A 34 -8.56 -5.66 3.65
C GLY A 34 -8.62 -4.16 3.93
N CYS A 35 -8.48 -3.75 5.19
CA CYS A 35 -8.24 -2.35 5.54
C CYS A 35 -6.73 -2.04 5.49
N GLY A 36 -6.36 -0.85 5.03
CA GLY A 36 -4.96 -0.42 5.00
C GLY A 36 -4.59 0.32 3.71
N VAL A 37 -3.28 0.51 3.54
CA VAL A 37 -2.64 1.12 2.38
C VAL A 37 -1.56 0.17 1.88
N THR A 38 -1.64 -0.18 0.60
CA THR A 38 -0.54 -0.85 -0.12
C THR A 38 0.29 0.22 -0.82
N VAL A 39 1.60 0.22 -0.59
CA VAL A 39 2.56 1.14 -1.22
C VAL A 39 3.28 0.43 -2.36
N ILE A 40 3.44 1.11 -3.50
CA ILE A 40 4.22 0.61 -4.63
C ILE A 40 5.58 1.31 -4.61
N GLU A 41 6.66 0.53 -4.56
CA GLU A 41 8.04 1.01 -4.68
C GLU A 41 8.58 0.66 -6.07
N PRO A 42 8.60 1.60 -7.04
CA PRO A 42 8.87 1.28 -8.44
C PRO A 42 10.30 0.78 -8.72
N HIS A 43 11.22 1.00 -7.78
CA HIS A 43 12.61 0.59 -7.88
C HIS A 43 12.85 -0.82 -7.32
N ARG A 44 11.82 -1.42 -6.72
CA ARG A 44 11.82 -2.80 -6.26
C ARG A 44 11.24 -3.67 -7.39
N SER A 45 12.06 -4.58 -7.90
CA SER A 45 11.69 -5.65 -8.84
C SER A 45 11.33 -6.92 -8.09
#